data_AF-A0A8T6R7C3-F1
#
_entry.id   AF-A0A8T6R7C3-F1
#
_cell.length_a   1.000
_cell.length_b   1.000
_cell.length_c   1.000
_cell.angle_alpha   90.00
_cell.angle_beta   90.00
_cell.angle_gamma   90.00
#
_symmetry.space_group_name_H-M   'P 1'
#
loop_
_entity.id
_entity.type
_entity.pdbx_description
1 polymer ?
#
loop_
_entity_poly.entity_id
_entity_poly.type
_entity_poly.pdbx_seq_one_letter_code
_entity_poly.pdbx_strand_id
1 'polypeptide(L)' 'MPDAPARRPHVVVVGGGLAGLATALDVLEERPDTQVTVLEAGEELGGKLRLATVAGHRVDVGAEAMLAVRPEGT' A
#
# COMPACT_ATOMS: atom_id res chain seq x y z
N MET A 1 -37.54 5.14 -17.08
CA MET A 1 -36.55 5.95 -16.33
C MET A 1 -35.26 5.92 -17.14
N PRO A 2 -34.56 7.05 -17.34
CA PRO A 2 -33.21 6.97 -17.88
C PRO A 2 -32.36 6.13 -16.93
N ASP A 3 -31.48 5.32 -17.53
CA ASP A 3 -30.59 4.41 -16.82
C ASP A 3 -29.70 5.21 -15.85
N ALA A 4 -29.58 4.75 -14.61
CA ALA A 4 -28.69 5.41 -13.65
C ALA A 4 -27.26 5.25 -14.16
N PRO A 5 -26.39 6.29 -14.05
CA PRO A 5 -25.01 6.16 -14.50
C PRO A 5 -24.39 4.93 -13.84
N ALA A 6 -23.80 4.05 -14.65
CA ALA A 6 -23.17 2.83 -14.17
C ALA A 6 -22.16 3.22 -13.08
N ARG A 7 -22.45 2.81 -11.85
CA ARG A 7 -21.62 3.16 -10.71
C ARG A 7 -20.30 2.44 -10.88
N ARG A 8 -19.20 3.20 -10.92
CA ARG A 8 -17.85 2.62 -10.88
C ARG A 8 -17.76 1.66 -9.69
N PRO A 9 -17.21 0.45 -9.86
CA PRO A 9 -16.92 -0.42 -8.74
C PRO A 9 -16.09 0.33 -7.69
N HIS A 10 -16.39 0.14 -6.41
CA HIS A 10 -15.67 0.81 -5.33
C HIS A 10 -15.16 -0.25 -4.34
N VAL A 11 -13.83 -0.29 -4.17
CA VAL A 11 -13.15 -1.17 -3.23
C VAL A 11 -12.62 -0.33 -2.07
N VAL A 12 -12.83 -0.82 -0.86
CA VAL A 12 -12.24 -0.24 0.35
C VAL A 12 -11.21 -1.23 0.89
N VAL A 13 -9.98 -0.78 1.05
CA VAL A 13 -8.88 -1.53 1.66
C VAL A 13 -8.66 -1.00 3.07
N VAL A 14 -8.70 -1.86 4.08
CA VAL A 14 -8.47 -1.50 5.48
C VAL A 14 -7.05 -1.91 5.87
N GLY A 15 -6.24 -0.92 6.22
CA GLY A 15 -4.81 -1.03 6.49
C GLY A 15 -3.97 -0.42 5.36
N GLY A 16 -3.21 0.63 5.67
CA GLY A 16 -2.26 1.32 4.80
C GLY A 16 -0.83 0.80 4.89
N GLY A 17 -0.63 -0.42 5.39
CA GLY A 17 0.65 -1.13 5.33
C GLY A 17 0.96 -1.71 3.94
N LEU A 18 2.13 -2.34 3.79
CA LEU A 18 2.59 -2.92 2.51
C LEU A 18 1.52 -3.77 1.80
N ALA A 19 0.88 -4.69 2.54
CA ALA A 19 -0.13 -5.59 1.96
C ALA A 19 -1.35 -4.85 1.43
N GLY A 20 -1.84 -3.84 2.15
CA GLY A 20 -3.00 -3.06 1.72
C GLY A 20 -2.68 -2.15 0.53
N LEU A 21 -1.50 -1.53 0.53
CA LEU A 21 -1.04 -0.72 -0.61
C LEU A 21 -0.80 -1.58 -1.86
N ALA A 22 -0.21 -2.76 -1.70
CA ALA A 22 -0.04 -3.72 -2.80
C ALA A 22 -1.42 -4.16 -3.35
N THR A 23 -2.35 -4.51 -2.47
CA THR A 23 -3.73 -4.87 -2.88
C THR A 23 -4.42 -3.73 -3.63
N ALA A 24 -4.26 -2.49 -3.16
CA ALA A 24 -4.84 -1.33 -3.82
C ALA A 24 -4.23 -1.11 -5.22
N LEU A 25 -2.92 -1.30 -5.36
CA LEU A 25 -2.22 -1.25 -6.63
C LEU A 25 -2.72 -2.33 -7.59
N ASP A 26 -2.75 -3.59 -7.14
CA ASP A 26 -3.19 -4.73 -7.95
C ASP A 26 -4.62 -4.52 -8.48
N VAL A 27 -5.55 -4.03 -7.64
CA VAL A 27 -6.91 -3.73 -8.06
C VAL A 27 -6.97 -2.64 -9.14
N LEU A 28 -6.15 -1.59 -9.02
CA LEU A 28 -6.09 -0.50 -10.01
C LEU A 28 -5.47 -0.97 -11.33
N GLU A 29 -4.49 -1.87 -11.29
CA GLU A 29 -3.87 -2.45 -12.48
C GLU A 29 -4.83 -3.41 -13.21
N GLU A 30 -5.53 -4.27 -12.48
CA GLU A 30 -6.47 -5.23 -13.06
C GLU A 30 -7.81 -4.59 -13.49
N ARG A 31 -8.27 -3.56 -12.78
CA ARG A 31 -9.55 -2.88 -13.04
C ARG A 31 -9.43 -1.35 -12.97
N PRO A 32 -8.95 -0.71 -14.06
CA PRO A 32 -8.68 0.74 -14.09
C PRO A 32 -9.92 1.64 -13.90
N ASP A 33 -11.12 1.11 -14.04
CA ASP A 33 -12.38 1.81 -13.82
C ASP A 33 -12.83 1.81 -12.35
N THR A 34 -12.20 0.99 -11.50
CA THR A 34 -12.50 0.85 -10.07
C THR A 34 -11.97 2.03 -9.27
N GLN A 35 -12.81 2.58 -8.41
CA GLN A 35 -12.38 3.50 -7.35
C GLN A 35 -11.83 2.68 -6.18
N VAL A 36 -10.67 3.05 -5.64
CA VAL A 36 -10.09 2.42 -4.45
C VAL A 36 -9.96 3.46 -3.33
N THR A 37 -10.39 3.11 -2.12
CA THR A 37 -10.16 3.91 -0.91
C THR A 37 -9.38 3.08 0.09
N VAL A 38 -8.23 3.59 0.54
CA VAL A 38 -7.43 2.96 1.60
C VAL A 38 -7.70 3.68 2.91
N LEU A 39 -8.00 2.93 3.96
CA LEU A 39 -8.21 3.43 5.32
C LEU A 39 -7.04 2.97 6.18
N GLU A 40 -6.25 3.91 6.70
CA GLU A 40 -5.18 3.67 7.67
C GLU A 40 -5.59 4.29 9.01
N ALA A 41 -5.28 3.58 10.10
CA ALA A 41 -5.62 4.03 11.45
C ALA A 41 -4.60 5.05 11.99
N GLY A 42 -3.34 4.95 11.56
CA GLY A 42 -2.27 5.88 11.87
C GLY A 42 -2.28 7.16 11.02
N GLU A 43 -1.36 8.06 11.35
CA GLU A 43 -1.19 9.33 10.63
C GLU A 43 -0.40 9.18 9.31
N GLU A 44 0.27 8.04 9.14
CA GLU A 44 1.17 7.76 8.01
C GLU A 44 0.87 6.38 7.42
N LEU A 45 1.07 6.25 6.10
CA LEU A 45 1.07 4.97 5.40
C LEU A 45 2.39 4.21 5.65
N GLY A 46 2.43 2.94 5.26
CA GLY A 46 3.61 2.06 5.33
C GLY A 46 3.52 1.00 6.42
N GLY A 47 2.72 1.23 7.45
CA GLY A 47 2.56 0.29 8.56
C GLY A 47 3.89 0.09 9.28
N LYS A 48 4.41 -1.14 9.28
CA LYS A 48 5.71 -1.47 9.91
C LYS A 48 6.92 -0.98 9.11
N LEU A 49 6.76 -0.69 7.81
CA LEU A 49 7.80 -0.10 6.99
C LEU A 49 7.84 1.41 7.24
N ARG A 50 8.57 1.83 8.28
CA ARG A 50 8.62 3.24 8.69
C ARG A 50 10.05 3.72 8.84
N LEU A 51 10.29 4.93 8.35
CA LEU A 51 11.55 5.65 8.55
C LEU A 51 11.36 6.74 9.60
N ALA A 52 12.34 6.91 10.48
CA ALA A 52 12.41 8.05 11.38
C ALA A 52 13.74 8.79 11.22
N THR A 53 13.77 10.07 11.58
CA THR A 53 15.02 10.83 11.65
C THR A 53 15.62 10.72 13.05
N VAL A 54 16.84 10.20 13.14
CA VAL A 54 17.63 10.12 14.38
C VAL A 54 18.97 10.81 14.13
N ALA A 55 19.26 11.85 14.92
CA ALA A 55 20.48 12.66 14.77
C ALA A 55 20.76 13.16 13.33
N GLY A 56 19.72 13.49 12.57
CA GLY A 56 19.83 13.95 11.18
C GLY A 56 19.92 12.84 10.13
N HIS A 57 19.90 11.57 10.54
CA HIS A 57 19.93 10.41 9.64
C HIS A 57 18.55 9.76 9.54
N ARG A 58 18.16 9.28 8.35
CA ARG A 58 16.97 8.43 8.22
C ARG A 58 17.32 6.99 8.58
N VAL A 59 16.56 6.41 9.49
CA VAL A 59 16.72 5.03 9.96
C VAL A 59 15.41 4.28 9.82
N ASP A 60 15.47 2.99 9.48
CA ASP A 60 14.32 2.09 9.60
C ASP A 60 14.04 1.86 11.08
N VAL A 61 12.79 2.08 11.47
CA VAL A 61 12.31 1.87 12.84
C VAL A 61 11.40 0.65 12.96
N GLY A 62 11.16 -0.06 11.85
CA GLY A 62 10.54 -1.38 11.84
C GLY A 62 11.54 -2.48 12.18
N ALA A 63 11.03 -3.64 12.61
CA ALA A 63 11.83 -4.86 12.76
C ALA A 63 11.88 -5.65 11.44
N GLU A 64 12.07 -4.94 10.32
CA GLU A 64 11.93 -5.48 8.97
C GLU A 64 13.31 -5.55 8.29
N ALA A 65 13.49 -6.53 7.40
CA ALA A 65 14.69 -6.64 6.56
C ALA A 65 14.30 -7.16 5.18
N MET A 66 14.88 -6.59 4.13
CA MET A 66 14.71 -7.10 2.78
C MET A 66 15.88 -8.01 2.42
N LEU A 67 15.60 -9.27 2.11
CA LEU A 67 16.60 -10.17 1.55
C LEU A 67 16.85 -9.80 0.09
N ALA A 68 17.97 -9.14 -0.18
CA ALA A 68 18.46 -8.91 -1.53
C ALA A 68 19.10 -10.20 -2.06
N VAL A 69 18.27 -11.14 -2.51
CA VAL A 69 18.75 -12.42 -3.08
C VAL A 69 19.63 -12.12 -4.30
N ARG A 70 20.85 -12.65 -4.27
CA ARG A 70 21.79 -12.61 -5.39
C ARG A 70 21.81 -13.97 -6.09
N PRO A 71 21.58 -14.03 -7.40
CA PRO A 71 21.56 -15.30 -8.12
C PRO A 71 22.92 -16.02 -8.12
N GLU A 72 24.01 -15.30 -7.85
CA GLU A 72 25.37 -15.84 -7.81
C GLU A 72 25.75 -16.51 -6.47
N GLY A 73 24.90 -16.42 -5.44
CA GLY A 73 25.20 -16.82 -4.07
C GLY A 73 24.50 -18.10 -3.60
N THR A 74 24.43 -19.13 -4.46
CA THR A 74 23.91 -20.48 -4.10
C THR A 74 24.99 -21.38 -3.51
#